data_AF-A0A2S5GS54-F1
#
_entry.id   AF-A0A2S5GS54-F1
#
_cell.length_a   1.000
_cell.length_b   1.000
_cell.length_c   1.000
_cell.angle_alpha   90.00
_cell.angle_beta   90.00
_cell.angle_gamma   90.00
#
_symmetry.space_group_name_H-M   'P 1'
#
loop_
_entity.id
_entity.type
_entity.pdbx_description
1 polymer ?
#
loop_
_entity_poly.entity_id
_entity_poly.type
_entity_poly.pdbx_seq_one_letter_code
_entity_poly.pdbx_strand_id
1 'polypeptide(L)'
;MVEPIALLSDVDDCWNRIGIRGDKTCPQLPEHVHCRNCPVYAAAAKRILDRLPPQMDSLDGDSPDADHDKPHEDVQMSSLLVFRLGREWLGLPTRALDEVAGTRGILALPHRRDPAVLGVTNVRGTLTVCVSLARLLGLDMTPAPLDVRERSGAARMLIFGGAGRAVVLPVDEVEGIHAVDLDRLEPLPSTVQGAGLKYSRGVQRCGSRSVGVLDETQLMQALERSLA
;
A
#
# COMPACT_ATOMS: atom_id res chain seq x y z
N MET A 1 -8.52 17.74 23.54
CA MET A 1 -7.23 18.44 23.79
C MET A 1 -6.19 17.71 22.95
N VAL A 2 -6.19 17.98 21.63
CA VAL A 2 -5.16 18.73 20.89
C VAL A 2 -3.78 18.03 20.91
N GLU A 3 -3.50 17.37 19.77
CA GLU A 3 -2.20 17.10 19.11
C GLU A 3 -1.20 16.06 19.67
N PRO A 4 -1.18 14.83 19.11
CA PRO A 4 0.02 13.99 19.05
C PRO A 4 1.03 14.46 17.98
N ILE A 5 0.61 15.33 17.05
CA ILE A 5 1.37 15.73 15.86
C ILE A 5 2.44 16.81 16.19
N ALA A 6 2.26 17.58 17.26
CA ALA A 6 3.19 18.64 17.64
C ALA A 6 4.55 18.14 18.18
N LEU A 7 4.67 16.87 18.60
CA LEU A 7 5.83 16.34 19.32
C LEU A 7 7.03 15.90 18.44
N LEU A 8 6.87 15.84 17.11
CA LEU A 8 7.95 15.47 16.18
C LEU A 8 8.92 16.63 15.88
N SER A 9 8.62 17.84 16.33
CA SER A 9 9.31 19.08 15.97
C SER A 9 10.65 19.35 16.69
N ASP A 10 11.05 18.50 17.65
CA ASP A 10 12.20 18.74 18.55
C ASP A 10 13.45 17.89 18.24
N VAL A 11 13.48 17.24 17.07
CA VAL A 11 14.65 16.49 16.60
C VAL A 11 15.28 17.25 15.43
N ASP A 12 16.51 17.72 15.59
CA ASP A 12 17.28 18.32 14.49
C ASP A 12 17.58 17.25 13.43
N ASP A 13 16.89 17.37 12.29
CA ASP A 13 16.91 16.42 11.19
C ASP A 13 18.00 16.73 10.16
N CYS A 14 19.21 17.05 10.65
CA CYS A 14 20.33 17.52 9.84
C CYS A 14 20.66 16.59 8.66
N TRP A 15 20.31 15.30 8.73
CA TRP A 15 20.50 14.33 7.64
C TRP A 15 19.67 14.62 6.38
N ASN A 16 18.52 15.28 6.53
CA ASN A 16 17.64 15.71 5.43
C ASN A 16 18.07 17.06 4.85
N ARG A 17 18.62 17.97 5.67
CA ARG A 17 19.02 19.32 5.26
C ARG A 17 20.43 19.37 4.67
N ILE A 18 21.43 18.96 5.44
CA ILE A 18 22.86 19.06 5.08
C ILE A 18 23.56 17.69 4.93
N GLY A 19 22.93 16.61 5.39
CA GLY A 19 23.51 15.28 5.37
C GLY A 19 23.31 14.55 4.05
N ILE A 20 23.41 13.22 4.10
CA ILE A 20 23.43 12.35 2.92
C ILE A 20 22.15 12.40 2.07
N ARG A 21 21.01 12.78 2.67
CA ARG A 21 19.73 12.99 1.98
C ARG A 21 19.47 14.45 1.60
N GLY A 22 20.28 15.38 2.12
CA GLY A 22 20.25 16.80 1.78
C GLY A 22 21.30 17.16 0.73
N ASP A 23 21.93 18.32 0.89
CA ASP A 23 22.95 18.84 -0.04
C ASP A 23 24.36 18.26 0.16
N LYS A 24 24.54 17.34 1.13
CA LYS A 24 25.81 16.69 1.48
C LYS A 24 26.92 17.65 1.96
N THR A 25 26.56 18.84 2.44
CA THR A 25 27.52 19.81 2.99
C THR A 25 27.90 19.55 4.45
N CYS A 26 27.34 18.51 5.08
CA CYS A 26 27.55 18.21 6.49
C CYS A 26 29.04 17.99 6.84
N PRO A 27 29.62 18.73 7.80
CA PRO A 27 31.04 18.65 8.15
C PRO A 27 31.42 17.32 8.82
N GLN A 28 30.44 16.53 9.25
CA GLN A 28 30.64 15.23 9.91
C GLN A 28 30.74 14.06 8.92
N LEU A 29 30.43 14.28 7.63
CA LEU A 29 30.46 13.22 6.61
C LEU A 29 31.87 12.71 6.28
N PRO A 30 32.93 13.53 6.21
CA PRO A 30 34.28 13.04 5.91
C PRO A 30 34.79 12.02 6.94
N GLU A 31 34.40 12.20 8.21
CA GLU A 31 34.82 11.32 9.31
C GLU A 31 33.94 10.07 9.43
N HIS A 32 32.62 10.21 9.29
CA HIS A 32 31.68 9.11 9.54
C HIS A 32 31.19 8.37 8.28
N VAL A 33 31.56 8.85 7.09
CA VAL A 33 31.21 8.33 5.75
C VAL A 33 29.71 8.37 5.42
N HIS A 34 28.83 8.22 6.41
CA HIS A 34 27.38 8.22 6.26
C HIS A 34 26.69 8.73 7.52
N CYS A 35 25.60 9.52 7.37
CA CYS A 35 24.85 10.06 8.51
C CYS A 35 24.41 9.03 9.55
N ARG A 36 24.15 7.77 9.16
CA ARG A 36 23.73 6.70 10.08
C ARG A 36 24.80 6.36 11.13
N ASN A 37 26.06 6.72 10.87
CA ASN A 37 27.20 6.49 11.73
C ASN A 37 27.60 7.75 12.54
N CYS A 38 26.93 8.88 12.32
CA CYS A 38 27.23 10.14 13.01
C CYS A 38 26.51 10.17 14.38
N PRO A 39 27.17 10.68 15.44
CA PRO A 39 26.57 10.76 16.78
C PRO A 39 25.26 11.57 16.82
N VAL A 40 25.11 12.59 15.97
CA VAL A 40 23.89 13.40 15.88
C VAL A 40 22.69 12.55 15.45
N TYR A 41 22.86 11.72 14.42
CA TYR A 41 21.81 10.82 13.94
C TYR A 41 21.48 9.73 14.97
N ALA A 42 22.49 9.17 15.64
CA ALA A 42 22.29 8.16 16.66
C ALA A 42 21.49 8.71 17.86
N ALA A 43 21.81 9.92 18.31
CA ALA A 43 21.09 10.60 19.39
C ALA A 43 19.64 10.93 18.99
N ALA A 44 19.43 11.41 17.76
CA ALA A 44 18.11 11.65 17.20
C ALA A 44 17.24 10.38 17.14
N ALA A 45 17.81 9.28 16.62
CA ALA A 45 17.12 7.99 16.55
C ALA A 45 16.76 7.44 17.94
N LYS A 46 17.68 7.56 18.91
CA LYS A 46 17.43 7.15 20.29
C LYS A 46 16.27 7.94 20.91
N ARG A 47 16.23 9.27 20.74
CA ARG A 47 15.11 10.10 21.26
C ARG A 47 13.76 9.72 20.68
N ILE A 48 13.72 9.33 19.41
CA ILE A 48 12.48 8.88 18.77
C ILE A 48 12.05 7.54 19.38
N LEU A 49 12.98 6.61 19.59
CA LEU A 49 12.71 5.30 20.19
C LEU A 49 12.30 5.41 21.66
N ASP A 50 12.98 6.23 22.46
CA ASP A 50 12.68 6.45 23.89
C ASP A 50 11.29 7.09 24.10
N ARG A 51 10.71 7.69 23.05
CA ARG A 51 9.35 8.27 23.06
C ARG A 51 8.26 7.27 22.67
N LEU A 52 8.61 6.11 22.11
CA LEU A 52 7.61 5.07 21.95
C LEU A 52 7.21 4.60 23.35
N PRO A 53 5.90 4.56 23.67
CA PRO A 53 5.49 3.89 24.90
C PRO A 53 6.05 2.47 24.87
N PRO A 54 6.58 1.95 25.99
CA PRO A 54 6.97 0.55 26.05
C PRO A 54 5.77 -0.27 25.60
N GLN A 55 5.95 -1.10 24.58
CA GLN A 55 4.90 -2.03 24.16
C GLN A 55 4.69 -3.00 25.32
N MET A 56 3.71 -2.68 26.18
CA MET A 56 3.20 -3.63 27.15
C MET A 56 2.51 -4.72 26.33
N ASP A 57 3.01 -5.95 26.47
CA ASP A 57 2.37 -7.17 26.04
C ASP A 57 0.88 -7.11 26.38
N SER A 58 0.05 -6.78 25.40
CA SER A 58 -1.40 -6.73 25.55
C SER A 58 -1.97 -8.04 25.01
N LEU A 59 -1.74 -9.09 25.77
CA LEU A 59 -2.75 -10.14 25.92
C LEU A 59 -3.73 -9.61 26.97
N ASP A 60 -5.01 -9.68 26.62
CA ASP A 60 -6.20 -9.47 27.46
C ASP A 60 -6.69 -8.02 27.69
N GLY A 61 -7.83 -7.72 27.04
CA GLY A 61 -9.02 -7.17 27.70
C GLY A 61 -9.11 -5.65 27.91
N ASP A 62 -10.30 -5.12 27.64
CA ASP A 62 -10.77 -3.76 27.92
C ASP A 62 -10.21 -2.62 27.06
N SER A 63 -10.91 -2.38 25.94
CA SER A 63 -11.04 -1.04 25.37
C SER A 63 -11.85 -0.19 26.36
N PRO A 64 -11.33 0.92 26.90
CA PRO A 64 -12.17 1.86 27.64
C PRO A 64 -13.01 2.64 26.63
N ASP A 65 -14.34 2.44 26.73
CA ASP A 65 -15.35 3.32 26.17
C ASP A 65 -15.04 4.78 26.53
N ALA A 66 -14.69 5.56 25.51
CA ALA A 66 -14.59 7.01 25.59
C ALA A 66 -15.65 7.62 24.66
N ASP A 67 -16.86 7.70 25.23
CA ASP A 67 -17.80 8.81 25.12
C ASP A 67 -17.61 9.74 23.90
N HIS A 68 -18.41 9.49 22.85
CA HIS A 68 -18.81 10.49 21.87
C HIS A 68 -20.32 10.36 21.62
N ASP A 69 -21.10 10.92 22.54
CA ASP A 69 -22.51 11.25 22.32
C ASP A 69 -22.64 12.38 21.28
N LYS A 70 -22.78 11.98 20.01
CA LYS A 70 -23.51 12.72 18.98
C LYS A 70 -24.18 11.70 18.05
N PRO A 71 -25.48 11.80 17.73
CA PRO A 71 -26.10 10.98 16.70
C PRO A 71 -25.62 11.50 15.34
N HIS A 72 -24.43 11.10 14.93
CA HIS A 72 -24.04 11.11 13.53
C HIS A 72 -24.60 9.82 12.94
N GLU A 73 -25.40 9.93 11.87
CA GLU A 73 -25.70 8.77 11.02
C GLU A 73 -24.37 8.06 10.74
N ASP A 74 -24.18 6.84 11.27
CA ASP A 74 -22.94 6.08 11.20
C ASP A 74 -22.63 5.73 9.74
N VAL A 75 -22.05 6.69 9.02
CA VAL A 75 -21.45 6.46 7.72
C VAL A 75 -20.12 5.78 8.00
N GLN A 76 -20.08 4.45 7.86
CA GLN A 76 -18.88 3.66 8.07
C GLN A 76 -17.88 3.90 6.93
N MET A 77 -17.19 5.04 6.99
CA MET A 77 -16.16 5.39 6.02
C MET A 77 -14.97 4.44 6.13
N SER A 78 -14.65 3.81 5.02
CA SER A 78 -13.50 2.93 4.87
C SER A 78 -12.42 3.60 4.04
N SER A 79 -11.16 3.37 4.40
CA SER A 79 -10.00 3.82 3.61
C SER A 79 -9.78 2.90 2.41
N LEU A 80 -9.83 3.46 1.21
CA LEU A 80 -9.66 2.76 -0.06
C LEU A 80 -8.35 3.20 -0.73
N LEU A 81 -7.42 2.28 -0.97
CA LEU A 81 -6.25 2.55 -1.80
C LEU A 81 -6.65 2.47 -3.28
N VAL A 82 -6.47 3.56 -4.01
CA VAL A 82 -6.77 3.66 -5.43
C VAL A 82 -5.50 3.51 -6.26
N PHE A 83 -5.54 2.61 -7.24
CA PHE A 83 -4.42 2.28 -8.10
C PHE A 83 -4.87 2.03 -9.54
N ARG A 84 -3.94 2.12 -10.47
CA ARG A 84 -4.18 1.90 -11.90
C ARG A 84 -3.59 0.58 -12.36
N LEU A 85 -4.32 -0.09 -13.24
CA LEU A 85 -3.90 -1.30 -13.93
C LEU A 85 -4.34 -1.24 -15.39
N GLY A 86 -3.38 -1.09 -16.30
CA GLY A 86 -3.65 -0.77 -17.69
C GLY A 86 -4.41 0.55 -17.81
N ARG A 87 -5.66 0.45 -18.29
CA ARG A 87 -6.58 1.60 -18.46
C ARG A 87 -7.60 1.73 -17.34
N GLU A 88 -7.64 0.78 -16.41
CA GLU A 88 -8.66 0.74 -15.36
C GLU A 88 -8.12 1.28 -14.04
N TRP A 89 -8.99 2.01 -13.34
CA TRP A 89 -8.79 2.44 -11.97
C TRP A 89 -9.52 1.48 -11.04
N LEU A 90 -8.78 0.92 -10.09
CA LEU A 90 -9.26 -0.08 -9.15
C LEU A 90 -8.96 0.36 -7.72
N GLY A 91 -9.73 -0.15 -6.79
CA GLY A 91 -9.62 0.16 -5.38
C GLY A 91 -9.59 -1.10 -4.52
N LEU A 92 -8.75 -1.11 -3.49
CA LEU A 92 -8.77 -2.13 -2.43
C LEU A 92 -8.87 -1.45 -1.07
N PRO A 93 -9.68 -1.97 -0.13
CA PRO A 93 -9.66 -1.50 1.24
C PRO A 93 -8.25 -1.61 1.82
N THR A 94 -7.74 -0.56 2.46
CA THR A 94 -6.37 -0.56 2.99
C THR A 94 -6.16 -1.64 4.05
N ARG A 95 -7.22 -2.05 4.76
CA ARG A 95 -7.18 -3.17 5.72
C ARG A 95 -6.84 -4.53 5.10
N ALA A 96 -6.94 -4.68 3.79
CA ALA A 96 -6.57 -5.90 3.08
C ALA A 96 -5.14 -5.87 2.53
N LEU A 97 -4.41 -4.78 2.76
CA LEU A 97 -3.07 -4.54 2.26
C LEU A 97 -2.09 -4.38 3.44
N ASP A 98 -1.02 -5.17 3.42
CA ASP A 98 0.04 -5.09 4.43
C ASP A 98 1.01 -3.93 4.12
N GLU A 99 1.31 -3.71 2.84
CA GLU A 99 2.32 -2.74 2.42
C GLU A 99 2.13 -2.29 0.97
N VAL A 100 2.59 -1.06 0.67
CA VAL A 100 2.84 -0.58 -0.70
C VAL A 100 4.34 -0.36 -0.85
N ALA A 101 4.98 -1.15 -1.70
CA ALA A 101 6.41 -1.09 -1.95
C ALA A 101 6.74 -0.52 -3.33
N GLY A 102 7.95 0.03 -3.47
CA GLY A 102 8.52 0.32 -4.79
C GLY A 102 8.76 -0.97 -5.59
N THR A 103 8.82 -0.85 -6.91
CA THR A 103 9.04 -1.99 -7.81
C THR A 103 10.37 -2.69 -7.51
N ARG A 104 10.32 -4.03 -7.46
CA ARG A 104 11.48 -4.91 -7.27
C ARG A 104 11.58 -5.91 -8.43
N GLY A 105 12.75 -6.53 -8.57
CA GLY A 105 12.92 -7.63 -9.52
C GLY A 105 12.01 -8.81 -9.17
N ILE A 106 11.37 -9.39 -10.19
CA ILE A 106 10.59 -10.62 -10.06
C ILE A 106 11.42 -11.76 -10.65
N LEU A 107 11.72 -12.77 -9.83
CA LEU A 107 12.37 -13.99 -10.28
C LEU A 107 11.29 -14.96 -10.80
N ALA A 108 11.27 -15.17 -12.12
CA ALA A 108 10.34 -16.09 -12.75
C ALA A 108 10.58 -17.52 -12.28
N LEU A 109 9.50 -18.24 -11.98
CA LEU A 109 9.56 -19.65 -11.60
C LEU A 109 9.49 -20.55 -12.84
N PRO A 110 10.31 -21.62 -12.90
CA PRO A 110 10.15 -22.66 -13.91
C PRO A 110 8.85 -23.44 -13.65
N HIS A 111 8.22 -23.98 -14.71
CA HIS A 111 7.00 -24.81 -14.61
C HIS A 111 5.80 -24.15 -13.90
N ARG A 112 5.58 -22.85 -14.16
CA ARG A 112 4.40 -22.12 -13.68
C ARG A 112 3.09 -22.82 -14.10
N ARG A 113 2.24 -23.13 -13.12
CA ARG A 113 0.93 -23.79 -13.32
C ARG A 113 -0.11 -22.84 -13.89
N ASP A 114 -0.14 -21.61 -13.40
CA ASP A 114 -1.09 -20.57 -13.80
C ASP A 114 -0.36 -19.39 -14.46
N PRO A 115 -0.82 -18.89 -15.64
CA PRO A 115 -0.23 -17.73 -16.31
C PRO A 115 -0.30 -16.44 -15.49
N ALA A 116 -1.20 -16.31 -14.51
CA ALA A 116 -1.26 -15.18 -13.59
C ALA A 116 -0.04 -15.13 -12.66
N VAL A 117 0.60 -16.26 -12.35
CA VAL A 117 1.80 -16.28 -11.50
C VAL A 117 3.01 -15.79 -12.28
N LEU A 118 3.56 -14.65 -11.86
CA LEU A 118 4.73 -14.03 -12.49
C LEU A 118 6.04 -14.66 -11.98
N GLY A 119 6.07 -15.05 -10.71
CA GLY A 119 7.25 -15.62 -10.05
C GLY A 119 7.28 -15.30 -8.57
N VAL A 120 8.46 -15.04 -8.04
CA VAL A 120 8.68 -14.64 -6.63
C VAL A 120 9.47 -13.34 -6.55
N THR A 121 9.26 -12.56 -5.48
CA THR A 121 10.06 -11.38 -5.18
C THR A 121 10.36 -11.30 -3.68
N ASN A 122 11.40 -10.58 -3.31
CA ASN A 122 11.77 -10.39 -1.91
C ASN A 122 11.05 -9.17 -1.34
N VAL A 123 10.24 -9.40 -0.30
CA VAL A 123 9.61 -8.37 0.51
C VAL A 123 10.14 -8.52 1.93
N ARG A 124 10.90 -7.51 2.40
CA ARG A 124 11.48 -7.45 3.75
C ARG A 124 12.23 -8.72 4.19
N GLY A 125 12.94 -9.38 3.28
CA GLY A 125 13.70 -10.60 3.57
C GLY A 125 12.93 -11.90 3.30
N THR A 126 11.62 -11.83 3.07
CA THR A 126 10.76 -12.99 2.80
C THR A 126 10.51 -13.13 1.29
N LEU A 127 10.72 -14.32 0.74
CA LEU A 127 10.33 -14.64 -0.63
C LEU A 127 8.80 -14.78 -0.70
N THR A 128 8.17 -13.90 -1.47
CA THR A 128 6.72 -13.80 -1.59
C THR A 128 6.32 -14.00 -3.05
N VAL A 129 5.23 -14.74 -3.28
CA VAL A 129 4.75 -15.02 -4.64
C VAL A 129 4.20 -13.75 -5.26
N CYS A 130 4.57 -13.51 -6.51
CA CYS A 130 4.13 -12.38 -7.29
C CYS A 130 3.10 -12.82 -8.35
N VAL A 131 1.92 -12.20 -8.32
CA VAL A 131 0.79 -12.52 -9.20
C VAL A 131 0.41 -11.28 -10.00
N SER A 132 0.16 -11.46 -11.29
CA SER A 132 -0.38 -10.43 -12.17
C SER A 132 -1.88 -10.30 -11.92
N LEU A 133 -2.26 -9.24 -11.21
CA LEU A 133 -3.67 -8.91 -10.99
C LEU A 133 -4.43 -8.76 -12.32
N ALA A 134 -3.78 -8.22 -13.35
CA ALA A 134 -4.44 -8.02 -14.64
C ALA A 134 -4.81 -9.33 -15.33
N ARG A 135 -3.92 -10.33 -15.29
CA ARG A 135 -4.21 -11.66 -15.82
C ARG A 135 -5.28 -12.36 -15.01
N LEU A 136 -5.26 -12.20 -13.68
CA LEU A 136 -6.26 -12.76 -12.79
C LEU A 136 -7.66 -12.18 -13.03
N LEU A 137 -7.72 -10.86 -13.27
CA LEU A 137 -8.94 -10.12 -13.56
C LEU A 137 -9.34 -10.17 -15.04
N GLY A 138 -8.55 -10.81 -15.91
CA GLY A 138 -8.80 -10.86 -17.36
C GLY A 138 -8.84 -9.48 -18.03
N LEU A 139 -8.04 -8.53 -17.54
CA LEU A 139 -7.99 -7.16 -18.03
C LEU A 139 -7.05 -7.04 -19.23
N ASP A 140 -7.46 -6.20 -20.19
CA ASP A 140 -6.63 -5.84 -21.33
C ASP A 140 -5.45 -4.98 -20.86
N MET A 141 -4.26 -5.54 -20.95
CA MET A 141 -3.00 -4.86 -20.60
C MET A 141 -2.51 -3.92 -21.70
N THR A 142 -3.41 -3.42 -22.56
CA THR A 142 -3.06 -2.39 -23.53
C THR A 142 -2.78 -1.09 -22.76
N PRO A 143 -1.52 -0.61 -22.73
CA PRO A 143 -1.20 0.58 -21.96
C PRO A 143 -1.97 1.77 -22.51
N ALA A 144 -2.49 2.61 -21.60
CA ALA A 144 -2.96 3.93 -21.99
C ALA A 144 -1.81 4.71 -22.67
N PRO A 145 -2.09 5.57 -23.67
CA PRO A 145 -1.07 6.40 -24.30
C PRO A 145 -0.57 7.44 -23.29
N LEU A 146 0.45 7.07 -22.52
CA LEU A 146 1.23 7.94 -21.66
C LEU A 146 2.71 7.79 -22.02
N ASP A 147 3.45 8.89 -21.93
CA ASP A 147 4.85 8.98 -22.30
C ASP A 147 5.69 7.96 -21.52
N VAL A 148 6.57 7.26 -22.24
CA VAL A 148 7.38 6.13 -21.76
C VAL A 148 8.24 6.48 -20.52
N ARG A 149 8.49 7.77 -20.27
CA ARG A 149 9.28 8.29 -19.15
C ARG A 149 8.56 8.27 -17.80
N GLU A 150 7.24 8.37 -17.75
CA GLU A 150 6.47 8.38 -16.48
C GLU A 150 6.27 6.96 -15.90
N ARG A 151 6.46 5.92 -16.71
CA ARG A 151 6.17 4.52 -16.35
C ARG A 151 7.08 3.94 -15.26
N SER A 152 8.35 4.36 -15.19
CA SER A 152 9.32 3.74 -14.27
C SER A 152 9.21 4.23 -12.83
N GLY A 153 8.67 5.43 -12.59
CA GLY A 153 8.58 6.02 -11.25
C GLY A 153 7.24 5.79 -10.54
N ALA A 154 6.18 5.49 -11.30
CA ALA A 154 4.83 5.32 -10.79
C ALA A 154 4.50 3.88 -10.36
N ALA A 155 5.13 2.89 -10.98
CA ALA A 155 4.87 1.47 -10.70
C ALA A 155 5.12 1.12 -9.23
N ARG A 156 4.22 0.33 -8.65
CA ARG A 156 4.27 -0.11 -7.26
C ARG A 156 3.97 -1.59 -7.16
N MET A 157 4.32 -2.16 -6.02
CA MET A 157 3.96 -3.51 -5.61
C MET A 157 3.05 -3.41 -4.40
N LEU A 158 1.82 -3.91 -4.53
CA LEU A 158 0.89 -4.04 -3.42
C LEU A 158 1.10 -5.39 -2.75
N ILE A 159 1.32 -5.40 -1.44
CA ILE A 159 1.38 -6.64 -0.66
C ILE A 159 -0.03 -6.86 -0.12
N PHE A 160 -0.71 -7.88 -0.65
CA PHE A 160 -2.10 -8.18 -0.37
C PHE A 160 -2.22 -9.47 0.44
N GLY A 161 -3.11 -9.46 1.44
CA GLY A 161 -3.34 -10.57 2.36
C GLY A 161 -2.85 -10.29 3.78
N GLY A 162 -2.81 -11.34 4.60
CA GLY A 162 -2.34 -11.28 5.99
C GLY A 162 -2.04 -12.69 6.52
N ALA A 163 -1.39 -12.77 7.69
CA ALA A 163 -1.11 -14.03 8.40
C ALA A 163 -0.32 -15.09 7.59
N GLY A 164 0.72 -14.67 6.87
CA GLY A 164 1.65 -15.59 6.18
C GLY A 164 1.17 -16.11 4.82
N ARG A 165 0.02 -15.63 4.33
CA ARG A 165 -0.52 -15.92 2.98
C ARG A 165 -0.42 -14.72 2.04
N ALA A 166 0.49 -13.80 2.32
CA ALA A 166 0.65 -12.59 1.55
C ALA A 166 1.11 -12.89 0.11
N VAL A 167 0.59 -12.11 -0.83
CA VAL A 167 0.99 -12.13 -2.24
C VAL A 167 1.35 -10.72 -2.69
N VAL A 168 2.22 -10.64 -3.70
CA VAL A 168 2.63 -9.36 -4.30
C VAL A 168 1.89 -9.14 -5.61
N LEU A 169 1.21 -8.01 -5.72
CA LEU A 169 0.46 -7.57 -6.89
C LEU A 169 1.14 -6.33 -7.49
N PRO A 170 1.88 -6.47 -8.61
CA PRO A 170 2.42 -5.31 -9.32
C PRO A 170 1.29 -4.49 -9.95
N VAL A 171 1.37 -3.18 -9.80
CA VAL A 171 0.42 -2.20 -10.35
C VAL A 171 1.16 -1.09 -11.07
N ASP A 172 0.51 -0.46 -12.04
CA ASP A 172 1.14 0.58 -12.87
C ASP A 172 1.38 1.87 -12.09
N GLU A 173 0.48 2.18 -11.15
CA GLU A 173 0.47 3.43 -10.42
C GLU A 173 -0.42 3.31 -9.18
N VAL A 174 -0.02 3.97 -8.09
CA VAL A 174 -0.87 4.20 -6.91
C VAL A 174 -1.14 5.68 -6.82
N GLU A 175 -2.42 6.06 -6.89
CA GLU A 175 -2.85 7.45 -6.78
C GLU A 175 -2.81 7.93 -5.34
N GLY A 176 -3.36 7.13 -4.42
CA GLY A 176 -3.46 7.49 -3.02
C GLY A 176 -4.59 6.76 -2.30
N ILE A 177 -4.89 7.23 -1.09
CA ILE A 177 -5.95 6.69 -0.23
C ILE A 177 -7.12 7.67 -0.23
N HIS A 178 -8.33 7.14 -0.42
CA HIS A 178 -9.58 7.90 -0.41
C HIS A 178 -10.52 7.35 0.66
N ALA A 179 -11.23 8.22 1.37
CA ALA A 179 -12.29 7.82 2.29
C ALA A 179 -13.57 7.54 1.48
N VAL A 180 -14.12 6.33 1.63
CA VAL A 180 -15.25 5.84 0.85
C VAL A 180 -16.24 5.13 1.74
N ASP A 181 -17.52 5.42 1.56
CA ASP A 181 -18.60 4.62 2.13
C ASP A 181 -18.82 3.37 1.28
N LEU A 182 -18.40 2.20 1.79
CA LEU A 182 -18.51 0.93 1.07
C LEU A 182 -19.95 0.43 0.95
N ASP A 183 -20.89 0.99 1.71
CA ASP A 183 -22.31 0.63 1.67
C ASP A 183 -23.09 1.46 0.64
N ARG A 184 -22.47 2.53 0.10
CA ARG A 184 -23.04 3.42 -0.92
C ARG A 184 -22.34 3.33 -2.27
N LEU A 185 -21.70 2.21 -2.56
CA LEU A 185 -21.09 1.98 -3.87
C LEU A 185 -22.15 1.97 -4.96
N GLU A 186 -21.83 2.60 -6.10
CA GLU A 186 -22.68 2.52 -7.29
C GLU A 186 -22.68 1.07 -7.81
N PRO A 187 -23.83 0.57 -8.26
CA PRO A 187 -23.91 -0.77 -8.83
C PRO A 187 -23.05 -0.85 -10.09
N LEU A 188 -22.51 -2.03 -10.34
CA LEU A 188 -21.71 -2.28 -11.53
C LEU A 188 -22.58 -2.01 -12.78
N PRO A 189 -22.12 -1.17 -13.72
CA PRO A 189 -22.90 -0.83 -14.91
C PRO A 189 -23.24 -2.08 -15.73
N SER A 190 -24.52 -2.26 -16.02
CA SER A 190 -25.09 -3.45 -16.70
C SER A 190 -24.56 -3.69 -18.11
N THR A 191 -23.93 -2.70 -18.72
CA THR A 191 -23.35 -2.75 -20.07
C THR A 191 -21.85 -3.04 -20.11
N VAL A 192 -21.18 -3.09 -18.97
CA VAL A 192 -19.73 -3.34 -18.95
C VAL A 192 -19.49 -4.85 -18.93
N GLN A 193 -19.12 -5.39 -20.08
CA GLN A 193 -18.59 -6.74 -20.22
C GLN A 193 -17.07 -6.69 -19.96
N GLY A 194 -16.66 -6.82 -18.71
CA GLY A 194 -15.25 -6.89 -18.32
C GLY A 194 -15.04 -7.91 -17.20
N ALA A 195 -14.02 -8.75 -17.31
CA ALA A 195 -13.73 -9.80 -16.33
C ALA A 195 -13.31 -9.25 -14.95
N GLY A 196 -12.90 -7.98 -14.85
CA GLY A 196 -12.60 -7.29 -13.59
C GLY A 196 -13.81 -7.12 -12.66
N LEU A 197 -15.04 -7.18 -13.21
CA LEU A 197 -16.27 -7.02 -12.45
C LEU A 197 -16.61 -8.25 -11.59
N LYS A 198 -16.11 -9.44 -11.92
CA LYS A 198 -16.39 -10.67 -11.14
C LYS A 198 -15.91 -10.53 -9.70
N TYR A 199 -14.81 -9.81 -9.50
CA TYR A 199 -14.19 -9.61 -8.20
C TYR A 199 -14.45 -8.21 -7.64
N SER A 200 -15.38 -7.46 -8.23
CA SER A 200 -15.71 -6.10 -7.80
C SER A 200 -16.97 -6.09 -6.96
N ARG A 201 -16.95 -5.35 -5.84
CA ARG A 201 -18.12 -5.09 -4.99
C ARG A 201 -19.03 -4.02 -5.59
N GLY A 202 -18.46 -3.06 -6.30
CA GLY A 202 -19.18 -1.93 -6.87
C GLY A 202 -18.24 -0.90 -7.48
N VAL A 203 -18.78 0.25 -7.83
CA VAL A 203 -18.04 1.37 -8.38
C VAL A 203 -18.10 2.55 -7.41
N GLN A 204 -16.96 3.20 -7.19
CA GLN A 204 -16.88 4.45 -6.47
C GLN A 204 -16.37 5.55 -7.40
N ARG A 205 -16.97 6.73 -7.31
CA ARG A 205 -16.43 7.92 -7.98
C ARG A 205 -15.43 8.61 -7.06
N CYS A 206 -14.17 8.65 -7.46
CA CYS A 206 -13.09 9.37 -6.78
C CYS A 206 -12.67 10.55 -7.65
N GLY A 207 -13.15 11.76 -7.32
CA GLY A 207 -12.98 12.93 -8.17
C GLY A 207 -13.64 12.76 -9.54
N SER A 208 -12.87 12.84 -10.62
CA SER A 208 -13.35 12.62 -11.99
C SER A 208 -13.26 11.17 -12.46
N ARG A 209 -12.72 10.27 -11.64
CA ARG A 209 -12.40 8.88 -12.02
C ARG A 209 -13.47 7.93 -11.49
N SER A 210 -13.82 6.96 -12.34
CA SER A 210 -14.63 5.80 -11.94
C SER A 210 -13.68 4.71 -11.46
N VAL A 211 -13.83 4.28 -10.21
CA VAL A 211 -12.94 3.30 -9.56
C VAL A 211 -13.73 2.03 -9.26
N GLY A 212 -13.30 0.90 -9.81
CA GLY A 212 -13.85 -0.41 -9.46
C GLY A 212 -13.35 -0.86 -8.10
N VAL A 213 -14.22 -0.97 -7.10
CA VAL A 213 -13.86 -1.42 -5.76
C VAL A 213 -13.83 -2.95 -5.76
N LEU A 214 -12.64 -3.52 -5.56
CA LEU A 214 -12.44 -4.97 -5.50
C LEU A 214 -12.89 -5.53 -4.15
N ASP A 215 -13.53 -6.69 -4.18
CA ASP A 215 -13.87 -7.48 -3.00
C ASP A 215 -12.66 -8.30 -2.57
N GLU A 216 -12.12 -7.98 -1.38
CA GLU A 216 -10.92 -8.60 -0.85
C GLU A 216 -11.08 -10.11 -0.61
N THR A 217 -12.28 -10.58 -0.27
CA THR A 217 -12.53 -12.00 0.01
C THR A 217 -12.52 -12.80 -1.29
N GLN A 218 -13.23 -12.31 -2.30
CA GLN A 218 -13.28 -12.97 -3.61
C GLN A 218 -11.92 -12.93 -4.31
N LEU A 219 -11.19 -11.82 -4.17
CA LEU A 219 -9.85 -11.68 -4.71
C LEU A 219 -8.89 -12.68 -4.06
N MET A 220 -8.91 -12.82 -2.73
CA MET A 220 -8.08 -13.79 -2.03
C MET A 220 -8.37 -15.22 -2.50
N GLN A 221 -9.66 -15.60 -2.58
CA GLN A 221 -10.04 -16.92 -3.08
C GLN A 221 -9.58 -17.17 -4.52
N ALA A 222 -9.56 -16.15 -5.37
CA ALA A 222 -9.05 -16.26 -6.73
C ALA A 222 -7.55 -16.48 -6.78
N LEU A 223 -6.81 -15.75 -5.96
CA LEU A 223 -5.37 -15.91 -5.80
C LEU A 223 -5.02 -17.32 -5.30
N GLU A 224 -5.73 -17.82 -4.30
CA GLU A 224 -5.52 -19.16 -3.76
C GLU A 224 -5.70 -20.25 -4.82
N ARG A 225 -6.71 -20.13 -5.69
CA ARG A 225 -6.94 -21.07 -6.80
C ARG A 225 -5.81 -21.04 -7.83
N SER A 226 -5.23 -19.89 -8.12
CA SER A 226 -4.10 -19.76 -9.04
C SER A 226 -2.78 -20.26 -8.45
N LEU A 227 -2.70 -20.42 -7.12
CA LEU A 227 -1.51 -20.90 -6.41
C LEU A 227 -1.55 -22.40 -6.08
N ALA A 228 -2.73 -23.04 -6.15
CA ALA A 228 -2.92 -24.48 -5.97
C ALA A 228 -2.40 -25.29 -7.18
#